data_AF-A0AA88SCJ5-F1
#
_entry.id   AF-A0AA88SCJ5-F1
#
_cell.length_a   1.000
_cell.length_b   1.000
_cell.length_c   1.000
_cell.angle_alpha   90.00
_cell.angle_beta   90.00
_cell.angle_gamma   90.00
#
_symmetry.space_group_name_H-M   'P 1'
#
loop_
_entity.id
_entity.type
_entity.pdbx_description
1 polymer ?
#
loop_
_entity_poly.entity_id
_entity_poly.type
_entity_poly.pdbx_seq_one_letter_code
_entity_poly.pdbx_strand_id
1 'polypeptide(L)'
;FLSIQCCADSNVTEPYTNISWTTDANWYPDHRNCQDITAANDTDYDKARVFGSHLGSKWCYNLTTSKDQDYLIRGTFLSGSLPGTLFNVLIGVTPVGLVNSSDDTEVEGVFKATNNDYTDFCLSKENGDPYISKLELRPSNPDYLKRETSSILKLIDRVDVGNTGSEIRYPHDPYDRIWKPEPNPDQTDNLTTLSDTNITVSNGSIILPPIQVLQTARTHPERLEFLHNDLDTGYYEYDLYLYFLEHNETVQAGQRVFDIYINDEKRQELDILADGSRYSVVVLNFTAHRLLNLTMIKTSNGYQFGPICSAYEILQVHPWVQGTVQAEGRFYSTSKKP
;
A
#
# COMPACT_ATOMS: atom_id res chain seq x y z
N PHE A 1 14.26 -9.53 0.68
CA PHE A 1 13.13 -9.19 -0.21
C PHE A 1 13.15 -10.10 -1.42
N LEU A 2 12.01 -10.33 -2.05
CA LEU A 2 11.92 -10.92 -3.39
C LEU A 2 11.32 -9.87 -4.32
N SER A 3 12.04 -9.49 -5.37
CA SER A 3 11.62 -8.49 -6.35
C SER A 3 11.75 -9.09 -7.74
N ILE A 4 10.63 -9.24 -8.41
CA ILE A 4 10.53 -9.87 -9.72
C ILE A 4 10.18 -8.79 -10.74
N GLN A 5 11.01 -8.68 -11.75
CA GLN A 5 10.78 -7.83 -12.90
C GLN A 5 10.34 -8.74 -14.06
N CYS A 6 9.08 -8.62 -14.44
CA CYS A 6 8.50 -9.51 -15.43
C CYS A 6 9.10 -9.22 -16.81
N CYS A 7 9.45 -10.27 -17.55
CA CYS A 7 10.05 -10.15 -18.88
C CYS A 7 11.42 -9.44 -18.93
N ALA A 8 12.10 -9.28 -17.79
CA ALA A 8 13.48 -8.80 -17.78
C ALA A 8 14.41 -9.82 -18.45
N ASP A 9 15.38 -9.33 -19.24
CA ASP A 9 16.35 -10.18 -19.94
C ASP A 9 17.44 -10.71 -18.99
N SER A 10 17.68 -10.01 -17.89
CA SER A 10 18.66 -10.39 -16.87
C SER A 10 18.32 -9.78 -15.50
N ASN A 11 18.96 -10.28 -14.45
CA ASN A 11 18.83 -9.69 -13.12
C ASN A 11 19.55 -8.34 -13.08
N VAL A 12 18.91 -7.35 -12.46
CA VAL A 12 19.44 -5.99 -12.32
C VAL A 12 19.37 -5.55 -10.87
N THR A 13 20.25 -4.64 -10.45
CA THR A 13 20.12 -4.00 -9.14
C THR A 13 19.84 -2.53 -9.38
N GLU A 14 18.73 -2.06 -8.83
CA GLU A 14 18.30 -0.67 -8.98
C GLU A 14 19.23 0.24 -8.17
N PRO A 15 19.83 1.27 -8.78
CA PRO A 15 20.88 2.06 -8.13
C PRO A 15 20.37 2.92 -6.97
N TYR A 16 19.11 3.36 -7.02
CA TYR A 16 18.55 4.27 -6.03
C TYR A 16 18.15 3.54 -4.74
N THR A 17 17.41 2.44 -4.87
CA THR A 17 16.96 1.63 -3.73
C THR A 17 17.99 0.57 -3.32
N ASN A 18 18.96 0.24 -4.19
CA ASN A 18 19.87 -0.90 -4.04
C ASN A 18 19.13 -2.26 -3.94
N ILE A 19 17.90 -2.33 -4.47
CA ILE A 19 17.11 -3.57 -4.53
C ILE A 19 17.52 -4.37 -5.75
N SER A 20 17.83 -5.66 -5.53
CA SER A 20 18.07 -6.61 -6.61
C SER A 20 16.77 -7.17 -7.16
N TRP A 21 16.55 -6.96 -8.45
CA TRP A 21 15.43 -7.47 -9.24
C TRP A 21 15.86 -8.69 -10.04
N THR A 22 15.04 -9.74 -10.01
CA THR A 22 15.24 -10.96 -10.80
C THR A 22 14.21 -11.09 -11.90
N THR A 23 14.55 -11.82 -12.97
CA THR A 23 13.60 -12.13 -14.03
C THR A 23 12.51 -13.10 -13.54
N ASP A 24 11.38 -13.17 -14.25
CA ASP A 24 10.33 -14.12 -13.95
C ASP A 24 10.42 -15.46 -14.71
N ALA A 25 11.58 -15.77 -15.29
CA ALA A 25 11.78 -16.96 -16.11
C ALA A 25 11.54 -18.28 -15.37
N ASN A 26 11.65 -18.29 -14.02
CA ASN A 26 11.34 -19.47 -13.20
C ASN A 26 9.85 -19.83 -13.20
N TRP A 27 8.96 -18.85 -13.40
CA TRP A 27 7.51 -19.07 -13.49
C TRP A 27 7.06 -19.15 -14.95
N TYR A 28 7.59 -18.26 -15.79
CA TYR A 28 7.20 -18.11 -17.19
C TYR A 28 8.43 -17.98 -18.09
N PRO A 29 9.10 -19.09 -18.45
CA PRO A 29 10.34 -19.07 -19.23
C PRO A 29 10.14 -18.66 -20.70
N ASP A 30 8.90 -18.68 -21.21
CA ASP A 30 8.60 -18.29 -22.58
C ASP A 30 8.40 -16.77 -22.69
N HIS A 31 9.23 -16.11 -23.49
CA HIS A 31 9.19 -14.66 -23.68
C HIS A 31 8.22 -14.22 -24.79
N ARG A 32 7.52 -15.12 -25.48
CA ARG A 32 6.54 -14.77 -26.54
C ARG A 32 5.39 -13.88 -26.06
N ASN A 33 5.14 -13.90 -24.76
CA ASN A 33 4.10 -13.13 -24.08
C ASN A 33 4.62 -11.84 -23.45
N CYS A 34 5.88 -11.47 -23.73
CA CYS A 34 6.47 -10.23 -23.26
C CYS A 34 6.16 -9.09 -24.22
N GLN A 35 5.75 -7.95 -23.70
CA GLN A 35 5.48 -6.75 -24.47
C GLN A 35 6.24 -5.57 -23.87
N ASP A 36 6.71 -4.70 -24.75
CA ASP A 36 7.29 -3.43 -24.34
C ASP A 36 6.17 -2.43 -23.98
N ILE A 37 6.31 -1.69 -22.88
CA ILE A 37 5.35 -0.71 -22.37
C ILE A 37 6.08 0.60 -22.10
N THR A 38 5.79 1.63 -22.87
CA THR A 38 6.17 3.00 -22.52
C THR A 38 5.30 3.50 -21.36
N ALA A 39 5.87 3.61 -20.16
CA ALA A 39 5.21 4.25 -19.02
C ALA A 39 5.22 5.79 -19.16
N ALA A 40 4.25 6.48 -18.54
CA ALA A 40 4.08 7.93 -18.68
C ALA A 40 5.18 8.75 -17.96
N ASN A 41 5.86 8.21 -16.95
CA ASN A 41 6.80 8.91 -16.06
C ASN A 41 8.09 8.11 -15.79
N ASP A 42 8.85 7.81 -16.84
CA ASP A 42 10.29 7.47 -16.92
C ASP A 42 11.00 6.71 -15.75
N THR A 43 11.56 5.53 -16.05
CA THR A 43 12.96 5.16 -15.78
C THR A 43 13.26 3.75 -16.35
N ASP A 44 13.96 3.69 -17.48
CA ASP A 44 14.79 2.56 -18.01
C ASP A 44 14.19 1.15 -18.19
N TYR A 45 12.94 0.83 -17.82
CA TYR A 45 12.39 -0.52 -17.95
C TYR A 45 10.90 -0.59 -18.26
N ASP A 46 10.65 -0.87 -19.54
CA ASP A 46 9.37 -0.76 -20.23
C ASP A 46 8.85 -2.15 -20.62
N LYS A 47 8.64 -3.11 -19.71
CA LYS A 47 8.11 -4.44 -20.09
C LYS A 47 7.00 -4.94 -19.16
N ALA A 48 6.04 -5.65 -19.74
CA ALA A 48 5.13 -6.53 -18.99
C ALA A 48 5.04 -7.90 -19.64
N ARG A 49 4.67 -8.87 -18.80
CA ARG A 49 4.16 -10.14 -19.25
C ARG A 49 2.66 -10.05 -19.46
N VAL A 50 2.19 -10.40 -20.65
CA VAL A 50 0.78 -10.44 -21.03
C VAL A 50 0.31 -11.88 -21.16
N PHE A 51 -0.74 -12.24 -20.44
CA PHE A 51 -1.26 -13.60 -20.38
C PHE A 51 -2.38 -13.79 -21.42
N GLY A 52 -1.98 -14.27 -22.60
CA GLY A 52 -2.90 -14.52 -23.70
C GLY A 52 -4.04 -15.49 -23.35
N SER A 53 -5.26 -15.07 -23.67
CA SER A 53 -6.50 -15.72 -23.23
C SER A 53 -6.84 -17.10 -23.82
N HIS A 54 -6.07 -17.60 -24.79
CA HIS A 54 -6.31 -18.94 -25.35
C HIS A 54 -5.83 -20.09 -24.44
N LEU A 55 -5.09 -19.78 -23.38
CA LEU A 55 -4.35 -20.77 -22.57
C LEU A 55 -4.85 -20.91 -21.12
N GLY A 56 -5.86 -20.14 -20.70
CA GLY A 56 -6.41 -20.21 -19.35
C GLY A 56 -7.22 -18.97 -18.97
N SER A 57 -7.71 -18.95 -17.73
CA SER A 57 -8.41 -17.81 -17.14
C SER A 57 -7.73 -17.29 -15.86
N LYS A 58 -6.71 -17.99 -15.35
CA LYS A 58 -5.97 -17.66 -14.12
C LYS A 58 -4.50 -17.99 -14.29
N TRP A 59 -3.62 -17.06 -13.91
CA TRP A 59 -2.16 -17.20 -13.95
C TRP A 59 -1.56 -16.77 -12.63
N CYS A 60 -0.63 -17.54 -12.08
CA CYS A 60 -0.13 -17.33 -10.71
C CYS A 60 1.39 -17.32 -10.64
N TYR A 61 1.91 -16.52 -9.72
CA TYR A 61 3.27 -16.59 -9.23
C TYR A 61 3.24 -17.24 -7.85
N ASN A 62 3.90 -18.38 -7.73
CA ASN A 62 4.06 -19.08 -6.47
C ASN A 62 5.30 -18.54 -5.74
N LEU A 63 5.12 -17.89 -4.60
CA LEU A 63 6.20 -17.18 -3.90
C LEU A 63 6.45 -17.82 -2.54
N THR A 64 7.71 -18.19 -2.27
CA THR A 64 8.09 -18.81 -0.99
C THR A 64 7.86 -17.88 0.19
N THR A 65 7.23 -18.41 1.24
CA THR A 65 6.95 -17.70 2.49
C THR A 65 7.36 -18.54 3.70
N SER A 66 7.61 -17.86 4.82
CA SER A 66 7.87 -18.48 6.11
C SER A 66 6.59 -18.43 6.94
N LYS A 67 6.22 -19.55 7.55
CA LYS A 67 5.05 -19.66 8.42
C LYS A 67 5.09 -18.63 9.55
N ASP A 68 3.91 -18.08 9.86
CA ASP A 68 3.63 -17.10 10.92
C ASP A 68 4.32 -15.73 10.71
N GLN A 69 5.02 -15.53 9.58
CA GLN A 69 5.60 -14.26 9.18
C GLN A 69 4.57 -13.43 8.39
N ASP A 70 4.50 -12.14 8.70
CA ASP A 70 3.69 -11.18 7.95
C ASP A 70 4.44 -10.72 6.71
N TYR A 71 3.71 -10.60 5.60
CA TYR A 71 4.23 -10.18 4.31
C TYR A 71 3.38 -9.07 3.70
N LEU A 72 4.06 -8.11 3.08
CA LEU A 72 3.50 -7.19 2.11
C LEU A 72 3.81 -7.76 0.72
N ILE A 73 2.79 -7.85 -0.13
CA ILE A 73 2.92 -8.25 -1.53
C ILE A 73 2.32 -7.18 -2.44
N ARG A 74 3.06 -6.79 -3.47
CA ARG A 74 2.68 -5.70 -4.39
C ARG A 74 2.87 -6.12 -5.83
N GLY A 75 1.81 -6.00 -6.64
CA GLY A 75 1.89 -6.09 -8.08
C GLY A 75 1.79 -4.71 -8.72
N THR A 76 2.67 -4.42 -9.68
CA THR A 76 2.63 -3.19 -10.49
C THR A 76 2.20 -3.53 -11.91
N PHE A 77 1.21 -2.77 -12.40
CA PHE A 77 0.52 -2.97 -13.66
C PHE A 77 0.62 -1.69 -14.49
N LEU A 78 1.68 -1.58 -15.28
CA LEU A 78 1.86 -0.42 -16.17
C LEU A 78 0.89 -0.54 -17.36
N SER A 79 -0.02 0.42 -17.53
CA SER A 79 -1.07 0.33 -18.55
C SER A 79 -0.51 0.40 -19.97
N GLY A 80 0.43 1.31 -20.20
CA GLY A 80 1.05 1.54 -21.50
C GLY A 80 0.03 1.75 -22.62
N SER A 81 0.16 0.93 -23.69
CA SER A 81 -0.77 0.89 -24.83
C SER A 81 -1.58 -0.42 -24.90
N LEU A 82 -1.72 -1.13 -23.77
CA LEU A 82 -2.51 -2.36 -23.68
C LEU A 82 -4.01 -2.03 -23.63
N PRO A 83 -4.80 -2.34 -24.68
CA PRO A 83 -6.15 -1.83 -24.79
C PRO A 83 -7.15 -2.60 -23.92
N GLY A 84 -7.91 -1.88 -23.09
CA GLY A 84 -9.23 -2.28 -22.58
C GLY A 84 -9.29 -3.59 -21.80
N THR A 85 -8.27 -3.89 -21.00
CA THR A 85 -8.22 -5.11 -20.19
C THR A 85 -8.78 -4.86 -18.79
N LEU A 86 -9.44 -5.87 -18.23
CA LEU A 86 -10.02 -5.86 -16.88
C LEU A 86 -9.78 -7.22 -16.24
N PHE A 87 -9.16 -7.25 -15.06
CA PHE A 87 -8.85 -8.51 -14.39
C PHE A 87 -8.68 -8.33 -12.88
N ASN A 88 -8.96 -9.39 -12.14
CA ASN A 88 -8.77 -9.42 -10.70
C ASN A 88 -7.33 -9.80 -10.35
N VAL A 89 -6.82 -9.18 -9.29
CA VAL A 89 -5.63 -9.60 -8.56
C VAL A 89 -6.08 -10.38 -7.33
N LEU A 90 -5.49 -11.55 -7.13
CA LEU A 90 -5.81 -12.43 -6.01
C LEU A 90 -4.53 -12.77 -5.25
N ILE A 91 -4.65 -12.82 -3.93
CA ILE A 91 -3.64 -13.42 -3.08
C ILE A 91 -4.25 -14.72 -2.52
N GLY A 92 -3.63 -15.85 -2.85
CA GLY A 92 -4.24 -17.17 -2.73
C GLY A 92 -5.48 -17.29 -3.63
N VAL A 93 -6.66 -17.31 -3.01
CA VAL A 93 -7.95 -17.26 -3.73
C VAL A 93 -8.81 -16.05 -3.36
N THR A 94 -8.32 -15.17 -2.48
CA THR A 94 -9.02 -13.94 -2.11
C THR A 94 -8.70 -12.84 -3.13
N PRO A 95 -9.71 -12.27 -3.82
CA PRO A 95 -9.53 -11.07 -4.63
C PRO A 95 -9.18 -9.87 -3.76
N VAL A 96 -8.19 -9.09 -4.17
CA VAL A 96 -7.70 -7.92 -3.44
C VAL A 96 -7.68 -6.65 -4.29
N GLY A 97 -7.92 -6.75 -5.59
CA GLY A 97 -7.94 -5.60 -6.47
C GLY A 97 -8.48 -5.96 -7.84
N LEU A 98 -9.01 -4.94 -8.52
CA LEU A 98 -9.44 -4.99 -9.90
C LEU A 98 -8.55 -4.03 -10.68
N VAL A 99 -7.86 -4.53 -11.70
CA VAL A 99 -6.98 -3.73 -12.55
C VAL A 99 -7.71 -3.41 -13.84
N ASN A 100 -7.76 -2.14 -14.19
CA ASN A 100 -8.24 -1.63 -15.47
C ASN A 100 -7.05 -0.96 -16.17
N SER A 101 -6.79 -1.31 -17.42
CA SER A 101 -5.65 -0.78 -18.17
C SER A 101 -5.83 0.66 -18.68
N SER A 102 -6.68 1.47 -18.04
CA SER A 102 -6.76 2.90 -18.31
C SER A 102 -5.54 3.65 -17.78
N ASP A 103 -5.00 3.22 -16.64
CA ASP A 103 -3.94 3.90 -15.90
C ASP A 103 -3.01 2.90 -15.23
N ASP A 104 -1.78 3.36 -14.94
CA ASP A 104 -0.83 2.57 -14.16
C ASP A 104 -1.43 2.27 -12.78
N THR A 105 -1.46 1.00 -12.41
CA THR A 105 -2.10 0.54 -11.17
C THR A 105 -1.09 -0.23 -10.31
N GLU A 106 -1.14 -0.01 -9.00
CA GLU A 106 -0.45 -0.83 -8.01
C GLU A 106 -1.48 -1.48 -7.09
N VAL A 107 -1.38 -2.80 -6.91
CA VAL A 107 -2.21 -3.53 -5.95
C VAL A 107 -1.31 -4.10 -4.88
N GLU A 108 -1.46 -3.61 -3.66
CA GLU A 108 -0.71 -4.05 -2.48
C GLU A 108 -1.64 -4.70 -1.46
N GLY A 109 -1.20 -5.82 -0.89
CA GLY A 109 -1.88 -6.48 0.22
C GLY A 109 -0.89 -6.92 1.29
N VAL A 110 -1.34 -6.92 2.55
CA VAL A 110 -0.60 -7.45 3.70
C VAL A 110 -1.33 -8.69 4.23
N PHE A 111 -0.60 -9.79 4.40
CA PHE A 111 -1.16 -11.06 4.89
C PHE A 111 -0.16 -11.81 5.78
N LYS A 112 -0.68 -12.71 6.62
CA LYS A 112 0.13 -13.61 7.45
C LYS A 112 0.28 -14.95 6.75
N ALA A 113 1.50 -15.41 6.55
CA ALA A 113 1.74 -16.72 5.99
C ALA A 113 1.33 -17.81 7.00
N THR A 114 0.51 -18.76 6.57
CA THR A 114 -0.07 -19.81 7.44
C THR A 114 0.71 -21.13 7.41
N ASN A 115 1.54 -21.32 6.39
CA ASN A 115 2.34 -22.53 6.15
C ASN A 115 3.77 -22.18 5.68
N ASN A 116 4.67 -23.17 5.71
CA ASN A 116 6.07 -23.05 5.26
C ASN A 116 6.21 -23.53 3.81
N ASP A 117 5.46 -22.95 2.88
CA ASP A 117 5.50 -23.41 1.49
C ASP A 117 5.51 -22.21 0.54
N TYR A 118 4.34 -21.62 0.31
CA TYR A 118 4.17 -20.53 -0.63
C TYR A 118 2.86 -19.79 -0.43
N THR A 119 2.83 -18.56 -0.94
CA THR A 119 1.61 -17.83 -1.28
C THR A 119 1.55 -17.66 -2.80
N ASP A 120 0.37 -17.86 -3.37
CA ASP A 120 0.12 -17.56 -4.77
C ASP A 120 -0.33 -16.10 -4.94
N PHE A 121 0.28 -15.38 -5.88
CA PHE A 121 -0.22 -14.11 -6.40
C PHE A 121 -0.74 -14.34 -7.81
N CYS A 122 -2.04 -14.20 -8.00
CA CYS A 122 -2.70 -14.60 -9.23
C CYS A 122 -3.43 -13.46 -9.92
N LEU A 123 -3.46 -13.53 -11.24
CA LEU A 123 -4.30 -12.69 -12.09
C LEU A 123 -5.44 -13.56 -12.63
N SER A 124 -6.68 -13.12 -12.45
CA SER A 124 -7.86 -13.79 -12.98
C SER A 124 -8.57 -12.90 -13.98
N LYS A 125 -8.65 -13.37 -15.22
CA LYS A 125 -9.25 -12.63 -16.34
C LYS A 125 -10.73 -12.33 -16.09
N GLU A 126 -11.14 -11.10 -16.41
CA GLU A 126 -12.54 -10.76 -16.70
C GLU A 126 -12.72 -10.39 -18.18
N ASN A 127 -11.96 -9.40 -18.65
CA ASN A 127 -11.94 -8.93 -20.04
C ASN A 127 -10.52 -8.68 -20.54
N GLY A 128 -10.26 -8.91 -21.83
CA GLY A 128 -8.92 -8.76 -22.40
C GLY A 128 -7.92 -9.79 -21.87
N ASP A 129 -6.62 -9.47 -21.94
CA ASP A 129 -5.53 -10.33 -21.49
C ASP A 129 -4.86 -9.69 -20.26
N PRO A 130 -4.84 -10.35 -19.09
CA PRO A 130 -4.17 -9.81 -17.90
C PRO A 130 -2.69 -9.62 -18.14
N TYR A 131 -2.08 -8.68 -17.42
CA TYR A 131 -0.64 -8.42 -17.53
C TYR A 131 -0.05 -8.08 -16.17
N ILE A 132 1.28 -8.08 -16.07
CA ILE A 132 2.03 -7.65 -14.88
C ILE A 132 3.44 -7.19 -15.27
N SER A 133 3.90 -6.11 -14.65
CA SER A 133 5.22 -5.52 -14.91
C SER A 133 6.22 -5.86 -13.79
N LYS A 134 5.81 -5.69 -12.53
CA LYS A 134 6.64 -5.95 -11.35
C LYS A 134 5.83 -6.71 -10.30
N LEU A 135 6.52 -7.57 -9.54
CA LEU A 135 5.96 -8.27 -8.39
C LEU A 135 6.96 -8.25 -7.23
N GLU A 136 6.52 -7.76 -6.09
CA GLU A 136 7.35 -7.55 -4.91
C GLU A 136 6.76 -8.31 -3.72
N LEU A 137 7.59 -9.07 -3.01
CA LEU A 137 7.25 -9.69 -1.72
C LEU A 137 8.26 -9.23 -0.67
N ARG A 138 7.74 -8.67 0.43
CA ARG A 138 8.50 -8.07 1.53
C ARG A 138 8.03 -8.69 2.85
N PRO A 139 8.93 -9.07 3.77
CA PRO A 139 8.54 -9.19 5.17
C PRO A 139 7.91 -7.87 5.60
N SER A 140 6.78 -7.93 6.32
CA SER A 140 6.06 -6.77 6.81
C SER A 140 6.22 -6.62 8.31
N ASN A 141 5.82 -5.45 8.82
CA ASN A 141 5.71 -5.22 10.25
C ASN A 141 4.63 -6.16 10.83
N PRO A 142 4.98 -7.02 11.83
CA PRO A 142 4.05 -7.99 12.40
C PRO A 142 2.84 -7.38 13.11
N ASP A 143 2.85 -6.06 13.30
CA ASP A 143 1.82 -5.37 14.05
C ASP A 143 0.55 -5.04 13.24
N TYR A 144 0.64 -4.99 11.90
CA TYR A 144 -0.53 -4.74 11.04
C TYR A 144 -1.62 -5.81 11.25
N LEU A 145 -1.23 -7.08 11.38
CA LEU A 145 -2.15 -8.21 11.50
C LEU A 145 -2.34 -8.70 12.94
N LYS A 146 -1.95 -7.89 13.95
CA LYS A 146 -2.23 -8.23 15.35
C LYS A 146 -3.73 -8.35 15.62
N ARG A 147 -4.54 -7.53 14.95
CA ARG A 147 -6.00 -7.53 15.13
C ARG A 147 -6.69 -8.52 14.21
N GLU A 148 -6.24 -8.59 12.95
CA GLU A 148 -6.93 -9.29 11.86
C GLU A 148 -6.10 -10.48 11.32
N THR A 149 -5.77 -11.44 12.18
CA THR A 149 -4.88 -12.57 11.83
C THR A 149 -5.40 -13.49 10.71
N SER A 150 -6.69 -13.40 10.36
CA SER A 150 -7.36 -14.19 9.32
C SER A 150 -7.84 -13.34 8.14
N SER A 151 -7.15 -12.23 7.88
CA SER A 151 -7.53 -11.27 6.84
C SER A 151 -6.34 -10.88 5.96
N ILE A 152 -6.65 -10.35 4.78
CA ILE A 152 -5.73 -9.51 4.00
C ILE A 152 -6.09 -8.07 4.27
N LEU A 153 -5.08 -7.25 4.48
CA LEU A 153 -5.21 -5.80 4.46
C LEU A 153 -4.77 -5.29 3.08
N LYS A 154 -5.73 -4.94 2.22
CA LYS A 154 -5.46 -4.28 0.93
C LYS A 154 -5.12 -2.82 1.21
N LEU A 155 -4.00 -2.34 0.68
CA LEU A 155 -3.68 -0.91 0.74
C LEU A 155 -4.64 -0.12 -0.15
N ILE A 156 -5.28 0.89 0.43
CA ILE A 156 -5.99 1.93 -0.33
C ILE A 156 -5.06 3.11 -0.55
N ASP A 157 -4.47 3.64 0.53
CA ASP A 157 -3.50 4.71 0.43
C ASP A 157 -2.51 4.71 1.61
N ARG A 158 -1.30 5.23 1.36
CA ARG A 158 -0.22 5.42 2.33
C ARG A 158 0.43 6.77 2.07
N VAL A 159 0.04 7.74 2.89
CA VAL A 159 0.31 9.15 2.62
C VAL A 159 1.30 9.71 3.64
N ASP A 160 2.37 10.29 3.13
CA ASP A 160 3.20 11.26 3.82
C ASP A 160 2.62 12.65 3.58
N VAL A 161 1.93 13.16 4.59
CA VAL A 161 1.07 14.34 4.47
C VAL A 161 1.91 15.60 4.27
N GLY A 162 3.07 15.69 4.92
CA GLY A 162 3.94 16.87 4.84
C GLY A 162 4.88 16.88 3.64
N ASN A 163 5.08 15.74 2.98
CA ASN A 163 6.01 15.62 1.87
C ASN A 163 5.55 16.38 0.63
N THR A 164 6.50 17.05 -0.02
CA THR A 164 6.32 17.76 -1.29
C THR A 164 7.29 17.29 -2.37
N GLY A 165 8.12 16.28 -2.06
CA GLY A 165 9.13 15.70 -2.94
C GLY A 165 8.70 14.35 -3.52
N SER A 166 9.68 13.49 -3.76
CA SER A 166 9.45 12.11 -4.22
C SER A 166 8.93 11.23 -3.08
N GLU A 167 8.35 10.08 -3.45
CA GLU A 167 7.96 9.04 -2.49
C GLU A 167 9.14 8.58 -1.62
N ILE A 168 8.82 8.14 -0.40
CA ILE A 168 9.78 7.56 0.55
C ILE A 168 9.53 6.05 0.62
N ARG A 169 10.58 5.27 0.39
CA ARG A 169 10.57 3.80 0.52
C ARG A 169 11.93 3.28 0.99
N TYR A 170 12.25 2.01 0.75
CA TYR A 170 13.59 1.48 1.03
C TYR A 170 14.68 2.32 0.33
N PRO A 171 15.82 2.62 0.98
CA PRO A 171 16.30 2.08 2.27
C PRO A 171 15.79 2.81 3.52
N HIS A 172 14.99 3.88 3.38
CA HIS A 172 14.48 4.62 4.53
C HIS A 172 13.39 3.84 5.28
N ASP A 173 12.51 3.14 4.56
CA ASP A 173 11.57 2.20 5.13
C ASP A 173 12.11 0.75 5.07
N PRO A 174 12.39 0.09 6.21
CA PRO A 174 12.96 -1.26 6.23
C PRO A 174 11.99 -2.35 5.76
N TYR A 175 10.70 -2.06 5.66
CA TYR A 175 9.67 -2.95 5.10
C TYR A 175 9.35 -2.62 3.64
N ASP A 176 10.03 -1.63 3.05
CA ASP A 176 9.83 -1.16 1.67
C ASP A 176 8.36 -0.80 1.36
N ARG A 177 7.68 -0.23 2.38
CA ARG A 177 6.42 0.49 2.17
C ARG A 177 6.72 1.77 1.38
N ILE A 178 5.84 2.09 0.43
CA ILE A 178 5.94 3.32 -0.37
C ILE A 178 5.02 4.37 0.25
N TRP A 179 5.60 5.45 0.77
CA TRP A 179 4.91 6.61 1.30
C TRP A 179 4.87 7.70 0.25
N LYS A 180 3.67 8.04 -0.24
CA LYS A 180 3.47 9.01 -1.31
C LYS A 180 3.08 10.37 -0.73
N PRO A 181 3.46 11.49 -1.37
CA PRO A 181 2.93 12.81 -1.02
C PRO A 181 1.40 12.83 -1.07
N GLU A 182 0.77 13.71 -0.29
CA GLU A 182 -0.68 13.94 -0.36
C GLU A 182 -1.10 14.28 -1.81
N PRO A 183 -1.93 13.43 -2.46
CA PRO A 183 -2.26 13.58 -3.88
C PRO A 183 -3.02 14.86 -4.19
N ASN A 184 -3.76 15.41 -3.21
CA ASN A 184 -4.56 16.61 -3.40
C ASN A 184 -4.12 17.73 -2.44
N PRO A 185 -2.94 18.35 -2.66
CA PRO A 185 -2.32 19.22 -1.68
C PRO A 185 -3.10 20.52 -1.42
N ASP A 186 -3.99 20.92 -2.34
CA ASP A 186 -4.71 22.20 -2.33
C ASP A 186 -6.15 22.09 -1.81
N GLN A 187 -6.57 20.96 -1.23
CA GLN A 187 -7.96 20.78 -0.74
C GLN A 187 -8.31 21.68 0.45
N THR A 188 -7.33 22.15 1.22
CA THR A 188 -7.54 23.01 2.39
C THR A 188 -6.74 24.30 2.25
N ASP A 189 -7.44 25.45 2.21
CA ASP A 189 -6.82 26.77 2.22
C ASP A 189 -6.00 27.01 3.50
N ASN A 190 -4.96 27.86 3.42
CA ASN A 190 -4.12 28.27 4.57
C ASN A 190 -3.41 27.13 5.31
N LEU A 191 -3.14 26.04 4.62
CA LEU A 191 -2.40 24.91 5.15
C LEU A 191 -0.92 25.27 5.34
N THR A 192 -0.37 24.90 6.49
CA THR A 192 1.05 25.11 6.80
C THR A 192 1.77 23.77 6.80
N THR A 193 2.80 23.64 5.96
CA THR A 193 3.74 22.52 6.01
C THR A 193 4.83 22.82 7.02
N LEU A 194 5.06 21.89 7.94
CA LEU A 194 6.13 21.90 8.91
C LEU A 194 7.20 20.91 8.46
N SER A 195 8.47 21.26 8.70
CA SER A 195 9.60 20.39 8.43
C SER A 195 10.65 20.55 9.51
N ASP A 196 11.10 19.44 10.07
CA ASP A 196 12.23 19.37 10.99
C ASP A 196 13.03 18.08 10.73
N THR A 197 14.29 18.25 10.35
CA THR A 197 15.18 17.12 10.05
C THR A 197 15.84 16.53 11.29
N ASN A 198 15.79 17.22 12.44
CA ASN A 198 16.44 16.84 13.69
C ASN A 198 15.46 16.26 14.73
N ILE A 199 14.47 15.51 14.26
CA ILE A 199 13.49 14.89 15.15
C ILE A 199 14.08 13.65 15.84
N THR A 200 13.68 13.47 17.10
CA THR A 200 13.96 12.25 17.86
C THR A 200 12.64 11.71 18.39
N VAL A 201 12.30 10.49 17.98
CA VAL A 201 11.08 9.81 18.45
C VAL A 201 11.49 8.80 19.50
N SER A 202 11.37 9.18 20.77
CA SER A 202 11.61 8.29 21.90
C SER A 202 10.32 7.54 22.22
N ASN A 203 9.93 6.57 21.38
CA ASN A 203 8.86 5.68 21.76
C ASN A 203 9.06 4.26 21.23
N GLY A 204 8.72 3.27 22.07
CA GLY A 204 8.76 1.85 21.74
C GLY A 204 7.47 1.32 21.11
N SER A 205 6.59 2.20 20.59
CA SER A 205 5.36 1.78 19.92
C SER A 205 5.70 1.19 18.55
N ILE A 206 5.23 -0.03 18.30
CA ILE A 206 5.75 -0.94 17.26
C ILE A 206 5.12 -0.67 15.86
N ILE A 207 4.41 0.43 15.64
CA ILE A 207 3.96 0.83 14.30
C ILE A 207 4.43 2.25 14.00
N LEU A 208 5.66 2.35 13.50
CA LEU A 208 6.28 3.61 13.10
C LEU A 208 6.43 3.64 11.57
N PRO A 209 6.02 4.73 10.90
CA PRO A 209 6.59 5.08 9.60
C PRO A 209 8.10 5.33 9.74
N PRO A 210 8.87 5.35 8.64
CA PRO A 210 10.27 5.71 8.70
C PRO A 210 10.42 7.14 9.22
N ILE A 211 11.54 7.45 9.89
CA ILE A 211 11.73 8.77 10.52
C ILE A 211 11.58 9.91 9.52
N GLN A 212 11.97 9.69 8.26
CA GLN A 212 11.87 10.66 7.17
C GLN A 212 10.43 11.10 6.90
N VAL A 213 9.44 10.22 7.09
CA VAL A 213 8.02 10.58 6.96
C VAL A 213 7.57 11.47 8.11
N LEU A 214 8.11 11.25 9.32
CA LEU A 214 7.80 12.07 10.49
C LEU A 214 8.53 13.41 10.49
N GLN A 215 9.54 13.62 9.63
CA GLN A 215 10.24 14.90 9.51
C GLN A 215 9.36 16.00 8.94
N THR A 216 8.19 15.65 8.40
CA THR A 216 7.23 16.63 7.88
C THR A 216 5.83 16.39 8.42
N ALA A 217 5.03 17.44 8.42
CA ALA A 217 3.62 17.39 8.79
C ALA A 217 2.87 18.56 8.15
N ARG A 218 1.54 18.45 8.07
CA ARG A 218 0.68 19.60 7.78
C ARG A 218 -0.12 19.98 9.02
N THR A 219 -0.31 21.27 9.22
CA THR A 219 -1.15 21.83 10.28
C THR A 219 -2.03 22.95 9.73
N HIS A 220 -3.18 23.14 10.35
CA HIS A 220 -4.07 24.24 10.03
C HIS A 220 -4.66 24.80 11.34
N PRO A 221 -4.95 26.12 11.44
CA PRO A 221 -5.44 26.73 12.68
C PRO A 221 -6.73 26.12 13.24
N GLU A 222 -7.61 25.59 12.40
CA GLU A 222 -8.94 25.11 12.79
C GLU A 222 -9.26 23.68 12.29
N ARG A 223 -9.16 23.41 10.99
CA ARG A 223 -9.53 22.12 10.37
C ARG A 223 -8.47 21.56 9.41
N LEU A 224 -8.21 20.25 9.45
CA LEU A 224 -7.58 19.49 8.36
C LEU A 224 -8.61 18.54 7.75
N GLU A 225 -8.58 18.36 6.43
CA GLU A 225 -9.51 17.49 5.71
C GLU A 225 -8.79 16.76 4.58
N PHE A 226 -8.99 15.45 4.50
CA PHE A 226 -8.44 14.57 3.48
C PHE A 226 -9.59 13.74 2.88
N LEU A 227 -9.84 13.94 1.59
CA LEU A 227 -10.95 13.31 0.89
C LEU A 227 -10.47 12.25 -0.10
N HIS A 228 -10.95 11.01 0.11
CA HIS A 228 -10.77 9.86 -0.77
C HIS A 228 -12.11 9.53 -1.42
N ASN A 229 -12.22 9.60 -2.74
CA ASN A 229 -13.49 9.46 -3.49
C ASN A 229 -13.58 8.19 -4.36
N ASP A 230 -12.58 7.35 -4.25
CA ASP A 230 -12.30 6.19 -5.09
C ASP A 230 -12.31 4.88 -4.29
N LEU A 231 -12.94 4.89 -3.10
CA LEU A 231 -13.18 3.64 -2.38
C LEU A 231 -14.10 2.73 -3.18
N ASP A 232 -13.98 1.42 -2.91
CA ASP A 232 -14.82 0.43 -3.56
C ASP A 232 -16.32 0.72 -3.32
N THR A 233 -17.14 0.36 -4.31
CA THR A 233 -18.59 0.61 -4.27
C THR A 233 -19.34 -0.24 -3.24
N GLY A 234 -18.74 -1.36 -2.81
CA GLY A 234 -19.24 -2.21 -1.74
C GLY A 234 -18.94 -1.63 -0.37
N TYR A 235 -19.66 -2.12 0.65
CA TYR A 235 -19.34 -1.82 2.04
C TYR A 235 -18.22 -2.75 2.52
N TYR A 236 -17.11 -2.16 2.93
CA TYR A 236 -15.97 -2.88 3.48
C TYR A 236 -15.59 -2.30 4.84
N GLU A 237 -14.95 -3.12 5.66
CA GLU A 237 -14.26 -2.66 6.86
C GLU A 237 -12.88 -2.13 6.48
N TYR A 238 -12.43 -1.09 7.18
CA TYR A 238 -11.16 -0.45 6.97
C TYR A 238 -10.48 -0.18 8.31
N ASP A 239 -9.15 -0.28 8.28
CA ASP A 239 -8.27 0.25 9.31
C ASP A 239 -7.64 1.55 8.83
N LEU A 240 -7.75 2.58 9.66
CA LEU A 240 -7.07 3.86 9.50
C LEU A 240 -5.98 3.98 10.56
N TYR A 241 -4.75 4.12 10.11
CA TYR A 241 -3.60 4.44 10.96
C TYR A 241 -3.26 5.91 10.76
N LEU A 242 -3.23 6.67 11.85
CA LEU A 242 -2.88 8.09 11.85
C LEU A 242 -1.62 8.29 12.68
N TYR A 243 -0.66 9.00 12.09
CA TYR A 243 0.64 9.25 12.69
C TYR A 243 0.82 10.74 12.96
N PHE A 244 1.13 11.06 14.20
CA PHE A 244 1.24 12.43 14.68
C PHE A 244 2.58 12.66 15.36
N LEU A 245 3.34 13.64 14.88
CA LEU A 245 4.48 14.20 15.60
C LEU A 245 4.26 15.69 15.87
N GLU A 246 4.36 16.11 17.13
CA GLU A 246 4.39 17.52 17.49
C GLU A 246 5.77 18.13 17.20
N HIS A 247 5.83 18.94 16.15
CA HIS A 247 7.05 19.64 15.71
C HIS A 247 7.38 20.85 16.58
N ASN A 248 6.40 21.44 17.27
CA ASN A 248 6.65 22.59 18.12
C ASN A 248 6.96 22.15 19.57
N GLU A 249 8.24 22.21 19.93
CA GLU A 249 8.73 21.78 21.26
C GLU A 249 8.19 22.63 22.44
N THR A 250 7.59 23.78 22.15
CA THR A 250 6.99 24.65 23.17
C THR A 250 5.55 24.27 23.53
N VAL A 251 4.90 23.42 22.73
CA VAL A 251 3.54 22.96 22.97
C VAL A 251 3.54 22.03 24.18
N GLN A 252 2.59 22.25 25.08
CA GLN A 252 2.37 21.45 26.29
C GLN A 252 1.08 20.63 26.16
N ALA A 253 0.97 19.58 26.99
CA ALA A 253 -0.26 18.81 27.11
C ALA A 253 -1.46 19.74 27.35
N GLY A 254 -2.55 19.51 26.61
CA GLY A 254 -3.72 20.35 26.61
C GLY A 254 -3.51 21.71 25.95
N GLN A 255 -2.60 21.87 24.99
CA GLN A 255 -2.52 23.08 24.14
C GLN A 255 -2.87 22.83 22.68
N ARG A 256 -2.72 21.58 22.21
CA ARG A 256 -3.18 21.13 20.90
C ARG A 256 -4.11 19.94 21.10
N VAL A 257 -5.40 20.21 21.08
CA VAL A 257 -6.44 19.18 21.21
C VAL A 257 -7.43 19.33 20.06
N PHE A 258 -7.67 18.25 19.36
CA PHE A 258 -8.57 18.22 18.21
C PHE A 258 -9.33 16.91 18.14
N ASP A 259 -10.50 16.97 17.53
CA ASP A 259 -11.38 15.86 17.28
C ASP A 259 -11.10 15.27 15.90
N ILE A 260 -11.05 13.94 15.82
CA ILE A 260 -10.92 13.16 14.60
C ILE A 260 -12.31 12.67 14.20
N TYR A 261 -12.69 12.95 12.95
CA TYR A 261 -13.94 12.56 12.34
C TYR A 261 -13.68 11.66 11.13
N ILE A 262 -14.53 10.65 10.97
CA ILE A 262 -14.61 9.83 9.75
C ILE A 262 -16.02 9.99 9.22
N ASN A 263 -16.17 10.52 8.01
CA ASN A 263 -17.48 10.74 7.37
C ASN A 263 -18.45 11.51 8.30
N ASP A 264 -18.00 12.64 8.83
CA ASP A 264 -18.72 13.51 9.77
C ASP A 264 -19.08 12.89 11.14
N GLU A 265 -18.66 11.65 11.41
CA GLU A 265 -18.83 11.00 12.71
C GLU A 265 -17.58 11.20 13.58
N LYS A 266 -17.74 11.84 14.76
CA LYS A 266 -16.64 11.99 15.73
C LYS A 266 -16.20 10.62 16.23
N ARG A 267 -14.94 10.27 16.03
CA ARG A 267 -14.35 8.99 16.45
C ARG A 267 -13.59 9.12 17.76
N GLN A 268 -12.76 10.16 17.86
CA GLN A 268 -11.85 10.33 19.00
C GLN A 268 -11.46 11.80 19.18
N GLU A 269 -11.25 12.22 20.43
CA GLU A 269 -10.51 13.45 20.75
C GLU A 269 -9.06 13.08 21.02
N LEU A 270 -8.12 13.86 20.49
CA LEU A 270 -6.68 13.61 20.61
C LEU A 270 -5.95 14.82 21.20
N ASP A 271 -5.16 14.55 22.23
CA ASP A 271 -4.03 15.37 22.68
C ASP A 271 -2.76 14.55 22.50
N ILE A 272 -1.89 14.96 21.57
CA ILE A 272 -0.67 14.22 21.21
C ILE A 272 0.24 14.07 22.44
N LEU A 273 0.26 15.07 23.32
CA LEU A 273 1.19 15.19 24.45
C LEU A 273 0.63 14.61 25.75
N ALA A 274 -0.60 14.08 25.76
CA ALA A 274 -1.26 13.59 26.98
C ALA A 274 -0.42 12.53 27.72
N ASP A 275 0.26 11.67 26.98
CA ASP A 275 1.11 10.60 27.52
C ASP A 275 2.58 11.04 27.71
N GLY A 276 2.88 12.33 27.59
CA GLY A 276 4.22 12.91 27.73
C GLY A 276 5.17 12.67 26.55
N SER A 277 4.68 12.06 25.47
CA SER A 277 5.39 11.87 24.20
C SER A 277 4.95 12.92 23.18
N ARG A 278 5.87 13.40 22.33
CA ARG A 278 5.52 14.24 21.17
C ARG A 278 4.97 13.43 19.99
N TYR A 279 5.05 12.12 20.07
CA TYR A 279 4.61 11.20 19.03
C TYR A 279 3.42 10.39 19.53
N SER A 280 2.36 10.35 18.73
CA SER A 280 1.15 9.57 18.97
C SER A 280 0.71 8.84 17.71
N VAL A 281 0.12 7.66 17.91
CA VAL A 281 -0.49 6.84 16.86
C VAL A 281 -1.92 6.59 17.24
N VAL A 282 -2.84 6.86 16.32
CA VAL A 282 -4.25 6.53 16.47
C VAL A 282 -4.61 5.49 15.43
N VAL A 283 -5.23 4.40 15.86
CA VAL A 283 -5.71 3.33 14.98
C VAL A 283 -7.23 3.23 15.14
N LEU A 284 -7.96 3.46 14.06
CA LEU A 284 -9.41 3.45 14.03
C LEU A 284 -9.88 2.40 13.03
N ASN A 285 -10.95 1.69 13.39
CA ASN A 285 -11.70 0.88 12.44
C ASN A 285 -13.01 1.56 12.07
N PHE A 286 -13.46 1.37 10.83
CA PHE A 286 -14.72 1.91 10.34
C PHE A 286 -15.22 1.12 9.14
N THR A 287 -16.49 1.30 8.80
CA THR A 287 -17.07 0.74 7.57
C THR A 287 -17.39 1.89 6.63
N ALA A 288 -17.00 1.78 5.36
CA ALA A 288 -17.27 2.79 4.35
C ALA A 288 -17.53 2.16 2.98
N HIS A 289 -18.06 2.97 2.07
CA HIS A 289 -18.25 2.66 0.66
C HIS A 289 -18.07 3.95 -0.13
N ARG A 290 -17.48 3.87 -1.33
CA ARG A 290 -17.26 4.98 -2.30
C ARG A 290 -16.41 6.15 -1.84
N LEU A 291 -16.50 6.59 -0.59
CA LEU A 291 -15.76 7.73 -0.08
C LEU A 291 -15.32 7.54 1.37
N LEU A 292 -14.21 8.19 1.68
CA LEU A 292 -13.75 8.47 3.03
C LEU A 292 -13.41 9.96 3.12
N ASN A 293 -14.11 10.66 4.01
CA ASN A 293 -13.73 11.98 4.47
C ASN A 293 -13.10 11.86 5.85
N LEU A 294 -11.78 12.01 5.91
CA LEU A 294 -11.03 12.12 7.15
C LEU A 294 -10.88 13.59 7.51
N THR A 295 -11.52 14.01 8.60
CA THR A 295 -11.47 15.40 9.07
C THR A 295 -10.89 15.46 10.49
N MET A 296 -10.06 16.45 10.75
CA MET A 296 -9.60 16.80 12.10
C MET A 296 -10.02 18.23 12.41
N ILE A 297 -10.66 18.48 13.55
CA ILE A 297 -11.20 19.80 13.91
C ILE A 297 -10.73 20.17 15.31
N LYS A 298 -10.12 21.34 15.45
CA LYS A 298 -9.78 21.94 16.74
C LYS A 298 -11.00 21.99 17.66
N THR A 299 -10.82 21.61 18.92
CA THR A 299 -11.93 21.62 19.88
C THR A 299 -12.20 23.05 20.40
N SER A 300 -13.47 23.32 20.71
CA SER A 300 -13.97 24.65 21.11
C SER A 300 -13.55 25.09 22.52
N ASN A 301 -12.93 24.21 23.32
CA ASN A 301 -12.60 24.46 24.72
C ASN A 301 -11.28 25.23 24.96
N GLY A 302 -10.76 25.96 23.96
CA GLY A 302 -9.74 27.01 24.19
C GLY A 302 -8.28 26.63 23.95
N TYR A 303 -8.02 25.60 23.15
CA TYR A 303 -6.67 25.19 22.79
C TYR A 303 -6.04 26.16 21.79
N GLN A 304 -4.75 26.49 21.95
CA GLN A 304 -4.08 27.53 21.15
C GLN A 304 -3.83 27.08 19.71
N PHE A 305 -3.57 25.78 19.52
CA PHE A 305 -3.12 25.24 18.24
C PHE A 305 -4.20 24.34 17.62
N GLY A 306 -4.32 24.40 16.30
CA GLY A 306 -5.23 23.55 15.54
C GLY A 306 -4.66 22.14 15.28
N PRO A 307 -5.33 21.32 14.47
CA PRO A 307 -4.87 19.98 14.14
C PRO A 307 -3.52 19.95 13.39
N ILE A 308 -2.79 18.86 13.56
CA ILE A 308 -1.54 18.52 12.85
C ILE A 308 -1.62 17.06 12.42
N CYS A 309 -1.06 16.70 11.27
CA CYS A 309 -0.97 15.31 10.80
C CYS A 309 0.36 15.11 10.05
N SER A 310 1.12 14.07 10.41
CA SER A 310 2.37 13.73 9.74
C SER A 310 2.14 12.75 8.59
N ALA A 311 1.35 11.69 8.84
CA ALA A 311 1.10 10.66 7.85
C ALA A 311 -0.15 9.85 8.19
N TYR A 312 -0.68 9.11 7.22
CA TYR A 312 -1.73 8.13 7.45
C TYR A 312 -1.68 6.94 6.49
N GLU A 313 -2.32 5.84 6.88
CA GLU A 313 -2.55 4.67 6.05
C GLU A 313 -4.01 4.24 6.11
N ILE A 314 -4.57 3.88 4.97
CA ILE A 314 -5.92 3.33 4.85
C ILE A 314 -5.80 1.91 4.30
N LEU A 315 -6.22 0.93 5.10
CA LEU A 315 -6.17 -0.47 4.76
C LEU A 315 -7.59 -1.05 4.74
N GLN A 316 -8.01 -1.59 3.61
CA GLN A 316 -9.28 -2.29 3.48
C GLN A 316 -9.13 -3.76 3.90
N VAL A 317 -10.05 -4.24 4.73
CA VAL A 317 -10.02 -5.59 5.29
C VAL A 317 -10.77 -6.56 4.37
N HIS A 318 -10.09 -7.62 3.93
CA HIS A 318 -10.67 -8.73 3.18
C HIS A 318 -10.54 -10.04 3.95
N PRO A 319 -11.60 -10.87 4.01
CA PRO A 319 -11.49 -12.22 4.56
C PRO A 319 -10.44 -13.06 3.81
N TRP A 320 -9.50 -13.64 4.55
CA TRP A 320 -8.48 -14.52 3.96
C TRP A 320 -9.03 -15.92 3.75
N VAL A 321 -9.15 -16.32 2.49
CA VAL A 321 -9.44 -17.69 2.10
C VAL A 321 -8.23 -18.19 1.34
N GLN A 322 -7.59 -19.25 1.86
CA GLN A 322 -6.56 -19.95 1.12
C GLN A 322 -7.21 -21.04 0.28
N GLY A 323 -6.79 -21.13 -0.98
CA GLY A 323 -7.18 -22.25 -1.83
C GLY A 323 -6.67 -23.53 -1.19
N THR A 324 -7.54 -24.51 -0.98
CA THR A 324 -7.08 -25.86 -0.69
C THR A 324 -6.28 -26.36 -1.88
N VAL A 325 -5.06 -26.86 -1.64
CA VAL A 325 -4.30 -27.62 -2.63
C VAL A 325 -5.07 -28.90 -2.94
N GLN A 326 -6.07 -28.81 -3.82
CA GLN A 326 -6.59 -29.95 -4.56
C GLN A 326 -6.02 -29.84 -5.97
N ALA A 327 -5.29 -30.90 -6.32
CA ALA A 327 -4.62 -31.11 -7.59
C ALA A 327 -5.51 -30.77 -8.79
N GLU A 328 -5.36 -29.56 -9.33
CA GLU A 328 -5.72 -29.29 -10.71
C GLU A 328 -4.48 -29.56 -11.56
N GLY A 329 -4.65 -30.53 -12.48
CA GLY A 329 -3.58 -31.30 -13.07
C GLY A 329 -2.49 -30.47 -13.76
N ARG A 330 -1.24 -30.81 -13.46
CA ARG A 330 -0.10 -30.56 -14.35
C ARG A 330 -0.38 -31.25 -15.69
N PHE A 331 -0.96 -30.53 -16.65
CA PHE A 331 -0.90 -30.93 -18.05
C PHE A 331 0.50 -30.64 -18.57
N TYR A 332 1.41 -31.60 -18.39
CA TYR A 332 2.60 -31.67 -19.21
C TYR A 332 2.17 -31.92 -20.65
N SER A 333 2.45 -30.99 -21.55
CA SER A 333 2.33 -31.22 -22.99
C SER A 333 3.46 -32.18 -23.42
N THR A 334 3.20 -33.48 -23.36
CA THR A 334 4.07 -34.46 -24.02
C THR A 334 3.82 -34.43 -25.51
N SER A 335 4.91 -34.25 -26.23
CA SER A 335 5.08 -34.24 -27.68
C SER A 335 4.34 -35.36 -28.42
N LYS A 336 3.76 -35.00 -29.58
CA LYS A 336 3.73 -35.85 -30.76
C LYS A 336 4.09 -35.00 -31.98
N LYS A 337 5.30 -35.19 -32.51
CA LYS A 337 5.56 -34.98 -33.94
C LYS A 337 5.41 -36.33 -34.66
N PRO A 338 4.88 -36.34 -35.90
CA PRO A 338 4.82 -37.54 -36.72
C PRO A 338 6.21 -38.06 -37.09
#